data_AF-A0A8B9NN92-F1
#
_entry.id   AF-A0A8B9NN92-F1
#
_cell.length_a   1.000
_cell.length_b   1.000
_cell.length_c   1.000
_cell.angle_alpha   90.00
_cell.angle_beta   90.00
_cell.angle_gamma   90.00
#
_symmetry.space_group_name_H-M   'P 1'
#
loop_
_entity.id
_entity.type
_entity.pdbx_description
1 polymer ?
#
loop_
_entity_poly.entity_id
_entity_poly.type
_entity_poly.pdbx_seq_one_letter_code
_entity_poly.pdbx_strand_id
1 'polypeptide(L)'
;MPRFSVAEARQWGDQFVQFLQDTGREQESRRDALRSIYNLEFRGRTDTKIPNFSCILYALRVTHRAQVHTESVHFKKVREAPEARGAQAEFIREKHGIEIVSEHDKGNGHIRFPAVAGEPQTVTILVQNRGAEAVTLRQCQARQQSRELSFTDEQGATQGQSLLLHPGGTYPIQVRCLTTCNGYFYAVVVFEFTKEPDEPFSIGRYIAAVAESQMAKDLGPSAPFQPYQASLQRPVTVITEDGVPPDSSLKNELEREIPLGTYRYAKSLKDTILLGPNASDSSSWAAMWSLLEAPLQAENYRQKFQLLLHLEEIQMEVDIRRYDMQDVPMVQDRTMLVLDVPGVAENRPSVLKGDHLFAHLSSERDCSPLVQYKGYVHSVELEKVRLGFSSKLQKKFVNNLRFDVTFTFSRLPLQVQHRAATLAMQRGLSSLLFPSASCHKSLFTGTFQPQWFDHKLQANEEQCRAVTHIVTGLSRPAPYLIFGPPGTGKTVTLVEAIKQVWTCFKDARILACAPSNSAADLLCQRLIKDIPPRYVYRLIASSRSYREVPADIRPCCNWDDEQSCYVYPSKEDLGRYQILITTLVTAGR
;
A
#
# COMPACT_ATOMS: atom_id res chain seq x y z
N MET A 1 44.22 -3.04 -8.87
CA MET A 1 43.85 -2.32 -7.62
C MET A 1 42.49 -2.82 -7.15
N PRO A 2 42.26 -3.03 -5.84
CA PRO A 2 40.93 -3.43 -5.37
C PRO A 2 39.92 -2.34 -5.75
N ARG A 3 38.78 -2.77 -6.30
CA ARG A 3 37.77 -1.89 -6.92
C ARG A 3 36.98 -1.04 -5.90
N PHE A 4 37.15 -1.33 -4.61
CA PHE A 4 36.55 -0.68 -3.44
C PHE A 4 37.52 -0.81 -2.24
N SER A 5 37.58 0.20 -1.39
CA SER A 5 38.31 0.15 -0.11
C SER A 5 37.58 -0.72 0.93
N VAL A 6 38.29 -1.20 1.96
CA VAL A 6 37.69 -2.00 3.05
C VAL A 6 36.60 -1.21 3.79
N ALA A 7 36.77 0.11 3.93
CA ALA A 7 35.79 0.98 4.57
C ALA A 7 34.49 1.10 3.73
N GLU A 8 34.61 1.27 2.41
CA GLU A 8 33.46 1.32 1.50
C GLU A 8 32.73 -0.02 1.43
N ALA A 9 33.48 -1.13 1.33
CA ALA A 9 32.89 -2.47 1.32
C ALA A 9 32.23 -2.81 2.67
N ARG A 10 32.75 -2.30 3.79
CA ARG A 10 32.11 -2.44 5.12
C ARG A 10 30.78 -1.70 5.17
N GLN A 11 30.71 -0.45 4.70
CA GLN A 11 29.48 0.33 4.72
C GLN A 11 28.36 -0.38 3.94
N TRP A 12 28.69 -0.96 2.77
CA TRP A 12 27.75 -1.79 2.01
C TRP A 12 27.39 -3.10 2.72
N GLY A 13 28.30 -3.66 3.51
CA GLY A 13 28.05 -4.80 4.37
C GLY A 13 27.08 -4.48 5.51
N ASP A 14 27.28 -3.36 6.22
CA ASP A 14 26.42 -2.96 7.34
C ASP A 14 25.01 -2.60 6.85
N GLN A 15 24.90 -1.90 5.71
CA GLN A 15 23.61 -1.66 5.05
C GLN A 15 22.93 -2.97 4.62
N PHE A 16 23.69 -4.00 4.23
CA PHE A 16 23.12 -5.30 3.92
C PHE A 16 22.60 -6.01 5.18
N VAL A 17 23.29 -5.90 6.32
CA VAL A 17 22.80 -6.44 7.60
C VAL A 17 21.53 -5.72 8.05
N GLN A 18 21.49 -4.39 7.92
CA GLN A 18 20.27 -3.60 8.19
C GLN A 18 19.13 -3.99 7.26
N PHE A 19 19.42 -4.21 5.97
CA PHE A 19 18.43 -4.68 5.01
C PHE A 19 17.81 -6.03 5.41
N LEU A 20 18.61 -6.93 5.99
CA LEU A 20 18.09 -8.18 6.54
C LEU A 20 17.19 -7.92 7.74
N GLN A 21 17.50 -6.96 8.61
CA GLN A 21 16.67 -6.58 9.76
C GLN A 21 15.35 -5.92 9.33
N ASP A 22 15.39 -4.95 8.43
CA ASP A 22 14.21 -4.22 7.94
C ASP A 22 13.23 -5.15 7.18
N THR A 23 13.73 -6.27 6.67
CA THR A 23 12.92 -7.28 6.00
C THR A 23 12.54 -8.47 6.89
N GLY A 24 12.87 -8.43 8.19
CA GLY A 24 12.58 -9.49 9.17
C GLY A 24 13.35 -10.80 8.93
N ARG A 25 14.55 -10.71 8.35
CA ARG A 25 15.42 -11.84 7.95
C ARG A 25 16.77 -11.83 8.67
N GLU A 26 16.87 -11.16 9.80
CA GLU A 26 18.08 -11.01 10.61
C GLU A 26 18.61 -12.34 11.18
N GLN A 27 17.79 -13.39 11.16
CA GLN A 27 18.18 -14.74 11.60
C GLN A 27 18.76 -15.60 10.47
N GLU A 28 18.70 -15.16 9.20
CA GLU A 28 19.28 -15.92 8.08
C GLU A 28 20.81 -15.91 8.19
N SER A 29 21.38 -17.10 8.22
CA SER A 29 22.81 -17.32 8.42
C SER A 29 23.44 -18.16 7.32
N ARG A 30 22.66 -18.75 6.40
CA ARG A 30 23.24 -19.53 5.30
C ARG A 30 23.90 -18.61 4.29
N ARG A 31 25.17 -18.86 4.00
CA ARG A 31 25.99 -17.98 3.16
C ARG A 31 25.43 -17.81 1.76
N ASP A 32 24.87 -18.86 1.16
CA ASP A 32 24.27 -18.81 -0.17
C ASP A 32 22.92 -18.08 -0.21
N ALA A 33 22.12 -18.21 0.85
CA ALA A 33 20.89 -17.44 1.00
C ALA A 33 21.22 -15.95 1.15
N LEU A 34 22.17 -15.61 2.00
CA LEU A 34 22.66 -14.24 2.17
C LEU A 34 23.28 -13.67 0.88
N ARG A 35 24.03 -14.49 0.13
CA ARG A 35 24.57 -14.08 -1.18
C ARG A 35 23.46 -13.75 -2.17
N SER A 36 22.41 -14.55 -2.17
CA SER A 36 21.26 -14.39 -3.07
C SER A 36 20.47 -13.14 -2.70
N ILE A 37 20.20 -12.93 -1.41
CA ILE A 37 19.53 -11.74 -0.89
C ILE A 37 20.38 -10.48 -1.21
N TYR A 38 21.70 -10.56 -1.04
CA TYR A 38 22.59 -9.44 -1.38
C TYR A 38 22.54 -9.08 -2.86
N ASN A 39 22.66 -10.06 -3.76
CA ASN A 39 22.74 -9.79 -5.19
C ASN A 39 21.39 -9.42 -5.82
N LEU A 40 20.28 -10.02 -5.36
CA LEU A 40 18.96 -9.86 -5.98
C LEU A 40 18.18 -8.69 -5.39
N GLU A 41 18.27 -8.49 -4.08
CA GLU A 41 17.37 -7.57 -3.38
C GLU A 41 18.08 -6.33 -2.87
N PHE A 42 19.36 -6.44 -2.52
CA PHE A 42 20.13 -5.34 -1.97
C PHE A 42 20.94 -4.60 -3.06
N ARG A 43 21.59 -5.33 -3.96
CA ARG A 43 22.42 -4.76 -5.05
C ARG A 43 21.59 -4.14 -6.18
N GLY A 44 20.33 -4.52 -6.35
CA GLY A 44 19.46 -4.05 -7.44
C GLY A 44 18.74 -2.72 -7.18
N ARG A 45 18.99 -2.04 -6.05
CA ARG A 45 18.22 -0.87 -5.60
C ARG A 45 18.75 0.48 -6.06
N THR A 46 19.95 0.55 -6.64
CA THR A 46 20.56 1.82 -7.08
C THR A 46 21.33 1.66 -8.38
N ASP A 47 21.38 2.71 -9.21
CA ASP A 47 22.15 2.77 -10.47
C ASP A 47 23.68 2.89 -10.27
N THR A 48 24.19 2.65 -9.06
CA THR A 48 25.61 2.80 -8.72
C THR A 48 26.36 1.47 -8.69
N LYS A 49 27.67 1.48 -8.95
CA LYS A 49 28.53 0.28 -8.84
C LYS A 49 28.67 -0.13 -7.37
N ILE A 50 28.09 -1.27 -7.00
CA ILE A 50 28.16 -1.86 -5.64
C ILE A 50 29.22 -2.97 -5.60
N PRO A 51 29.96 -3.15 -4.48
CA PRO A 51 30.85 -4.29 -4.26
C PRO A 51 30.14 -5.65 -4.44
N ASN A 52 30.88 -6.71 -4.67
CA ASN A 52 30.28 -8.04 -4.69
C ASN A 52 30.12 -8.61 -3.27
N PHE A 53 29.26 -9.61 -3.11
CA PHE A 53 28.97 -10.21 -1.80
C PHE A 53 30.23 -10.71 -1.07
N SER A 54 31.19 -11.30 -1.79
CA SER A 54 32.44 -11.76 -1.18
C SER A 54 33.28 -10.60 -0.64
N CYS A 55 33.23 -9.44 -1.30
CA CYS A 55 33.95 -8.23 -0.91
C CYS A 55 33.37 -7.61 0.35
N ILE A 56 32.03 -7.55 0.48
CA ILE A 56 31.40 -7.07 1.72
C ILE A 56 31.57 -8.05 2.89
N LEU A 57 31.51 -9.37 2.66
CA LEU A 57 31.75 -10.36 3.70
C LEU A 57 33.19 -10.32 4.20
N TYR A 58 34.14 -10.12 3.28
CA TYR A 58 35.54 -9.93 3.63
C TYR A 58 35.72 -8.68 4.51
N ALA A 59 35.11 -7.55 4.12
CA ALA A 59 35.17 -6.32 4.92
C ALA A 59 34.54 -6.48 6.30
N LEU A 60 33.33 -7.05 6.39
CA LEU A 60 32.63 -7.31 7.65
C LEU A 60 33.38 -8.27 8.58
N ARG A 61 34.08 -9.26 8.01
CA ARG A 61 34.93 -10.19 8.77
C ARG A 61 36.15 -9.48 9.34
N VAL A 62 36.87 -8.73 8.51
CA VAL A 62 38.10 -8.01 8.91
C VAL A 62 37.79 -6.90 9.90
N THR A 63 36.57 -6.34 9.89
CA THR A 63 36.12 -5.33 10.86
C THR A 63 35.34 -5.91 12.05
N HIS A 64 35.42 -7.23 12.29
CA HIS A 64 34.81 -7.94 13.42
C HIS A 64 33.28 -7.79 13.57
N ARG A 65 32.55 -7.50 12.48
CA ARG A 65 31.08 -7.35 12.42
C ARG A 65 30.35 -8.63 12.05
N ALA A 66 31.03 -9.56 11.40
CA ALA A 66 30.50 -10.88 11.06
C ALA A 66 31.52 -11.99 11.31
N GLN A 67 31.05 -13.15 11.74
CA GLN A 67 31.81 -14.40 11.71
C GLN A 67 31.43 -15.15 10.45
N VAL A 68 32.41 -15.42 9.57
CA VAL A 68 32.20 -16.08 8.28
C VAL A 68 32.81 -17.48 8.34
N HIS A 69 31.95 -18.49 8.27
CA HIS A 69 32.31 -19.91 8.12
C HIS A 69 32.09 -20.35 6.66
N THR A 70 32.44 -21.60 6.35
CA THR A 70 32.39 -22.12 4.97
C THR A 70 30.98 -22.02 4.38
N GLU A 71 29.96 -22.41 5.15
CA GLU A 71 28.55 -22.48 4.72
C GLU A 71 27.63 -21.48 5.43
N SER A 72 28.08 -20.85 6.52
CA SER A 72 27.28 -19.90 7.30
C SER A 72 28.00 -18.59 7.59
N VAL A 73 27.24 -17.52 7.78
CA VAL A 73 27.68 -16.20 8.20
C VAL A 73 26.80 -15.76 9.36
N HIS A 74 27.42 -15.45 10.49
CA HIS A 74 26.74 -14.92 11.67
C HIS A 74 27.09 -13.44 11.83
N PHE A 75 26.10 -12.58 11.57
CA PHE A 75 26.21 -11.14 11.82
C PHE A 75 26.01 -10.88 13.31
N LYS A 76 26.86 -10.03 13.90
CA LYS A 76 26.68 -9.65 15.31
C LYS A 76 25.41 -8.80 15.43
N LYS A 77 24.45 -9.26 16.23
CA LYS A 77 23.22 -8.50 16.54
C LYS A 77 23.58 -7.17 17.20
N VAL A 78 23.23 -6.07 16.56
CA VAL A 78 23.10 -4.79 17.24
C VAL A 78 21.85 -4.91 18.12
N ARG A 79 21.98 -4.80 19.44
CA ARG A 79 20.84 -4.79 20.37
C ARG A 79 19.93 -3.62 20.01
N GLU A 80 18.72 -3.91 19.54
CA GLU A 80 17.58 -3.01 19.57
C GLU A 80 16.53 -3.60 20.52
N ALA A 81 16.10 -2.77 21.48
CA ALA A 81 15.16 -3.09 22.55
C ALA A 81 13.68 -2.92 22.09
N PRO A 82 12.69 -3.48 22.81
CA PRO A 82 11.32 -3.63 22.33
C PRO A 82 10.42 -2.36 22.49
N GLU A 83 9.28 -2.36 21.77
CA GLU A 83 8.06 -1.53 21.93
C GLU A 83 8.02 -0.08 21.35
N ALA A 84 7.61 0.01 20.08
CA ALA A 84 7.78 1.14 19.15
C ALA A 84 6.86 2.39 19.30
N ARG A 85 6.28 2.67 20.46
CA ARG A 85 5.71 4.02 20.73
C ARG A 85 6.17 4.60 22.07
N GLY A 86 6.33 3.77 23.09
CA GLY A 86 6.99 4.15 24.35
C GLY A 86 8.51 4.34 24.16
N ALA A 87 9.16 3.40 23.48
CA ALA A 87 10.62 3.41 23.30
C ALA A 87 11.12 4.59 22.46
N GLN A 88 10.34 5.06 21.47
CA GLN A 88 10.74 6.21 20.65
C GLN A 88 10.70 7.52 21.46
N ALA A 89 9.68 7.70 22.29
CA ALA A 89 9.59 8.86 23.18
C ALA A 89 10.73 8.84 24.21
N GLU A 90 11.04 7.67 24.77
CA GLU A 90 12.15 7.49 25.72
C GLU A 90 13.54 7.68 25.08
N PHE A 91 13.70 7.29 23.82
CA PHE A 91 14.94 7.45 23.06
C PHE A 91 15.26 8.92 22.78
N ILE A 92 14.25 9.75 22.52
CA ILE A 92 14.41 11.16 22.15
C ILE A 92 14.45 12.09 23.38
N ARG A 93 13.82 11.67 24.48
CA ARG A 93 13.67 12.48 25.70
C ARG A 93 15.03 12.91 26.27
N GLU A 94 15.07 14.16 26.73
CA GLU A 94 16.21 14.72 27.47
C GLU A 94 16.35 14.05 28.84
N LYS A 95 17.59 13.78 29.24
CA LYS A 95 17.92 12.99 30.43
C LYS A 95 19.02 13.70 31.22
N HIS A 96 18.90 13.71 32.55
CA HIS A 96 19.90 14.25 33.48
C HIS A 96 20.34 15.71 33.21
N GLY A 97 19.43 16.55 32.67
CA GLY A 97 19.74 17.95 32.35
C GLY A 97 20.60 18.14 31.10
N ILE A 98 20.78 17.09 30.28
CA ILE A 98 21.44 17.19 28.98
C ILE A 98 20.42 17.52 27.89
N GLU A 99 20.65 18.65 27.21
CA GLU A 99 19.86 19.13 26.09
C GLU A 99 20.69 19.06 24.80
N ILE A 100 20.06 18.69 23.69
CA ILE A 100 20.69 18.65 22.37
C ILE A 100 19.86 19.52 21.44
N VAL A 101 20.40 20.70 21.10
CA VAL A 101 19.68 21.79 20.45
C VAL A 101 20.37 22.23 19.15
N SER A 102 19.59 22.79 18.23
CA SER A 102 20.09 23.39 16.99
C SER A 102 19.13 24.49 16.54
N GLU A 103 19.59 25.45 15.75
CA GLU A 103 18.75 26.48 15.12
C GLU A 103 17.68 25.90 14.17
N HIS A 104 17.85 24.64 13.78
CA HIS A 104 16.99 23.90 12.87
C HIS A 104 16.11 22.84 13.57
N ASP A 105 15.91 22.95 14.88
CA ASP A 105 15.05 22.04 15.63
C ASP A 105 13.57 22.21 15.25
N LYS A 106 12.88 21.09 15.01
CA LYS A 106 11.44 21.01 14.68
C LYS A 106 10.63 20.40 15.83
N GLY A 107 11.28 20.08 16.96
CA GLY A 107 10.66 19.39 18.08
C GLY A 107 10.61 17.88 17.89
N ASN A 108 10.27 17.16 18.97
CA ASN A 108 10.25 15.70 19.01
C ASN A 108 11.56 15.06 18.51
N GLY A 109 12.70 15.70 18.78
CA GLY A 109 14.03 15.21 18.40
C GLY A 109 14.38 15.28 16.92
N HIS A 110 13.60 16.00 16.12
CA HIS A 110 13.85 16.19 14.69
C HIS A 110 14.59 17.51 14.43
N ILE A 111 15.79 17.43 13.87
CA ILE A 111 16.56 18.59 13.40
C ILE A 111 16.52 18.57 11.87
N ARG A 112 15.88 19.56 11.26
CA ARG A 112 15.69 19.62 9.80
C ARG A 112 16.17 20.94 9.22
N PHE A 113 17.15 20.86 8.33
CA PHE A 113 17.72 22.01 7.65
C PHE A 113 17.59 21.91 6.12
N PRO A 114 17.42 23.04 5.42
CA PRO A 114 17.42 23.05 3.96
C PRO A 114 18.81 22.67 3.43
N ALA A 115 18.89 22.08 2.24
CA ALA A 115 20.15 21.83 1.52
C ALA A 115 19.98 22.23 0.05
N VAL A 116 21.07 22.66 -0.59
CA VAL A 116 21.10 22.99 -2.03
C VAL A 116 21.98 21.97 -2.75
N ALA A 117 21.48 21.41 -3.84
CA ALA A 117 22.26 20.44 -4.63
C ALA A 117 23.52 21.12 -5.20
N GLY A 118 24.68 20.54 -4.93
CA GLY A 118 25.99 21.03 -5.36
C GLY A 118 26.69 21.97 -4.38
N GLU A 119 26.00 22.48 -3.35
CA GLU A 119 26.58 23.39 -2.36
C GLU A 119 26.74 22.71 -0.99
N PRO A 120 27.92 22.77 -0.35
CA PRO A 120 28.10 22.23 0.98
C PRO A 120 27.42 23.14 2.01
N GLN A 121 26.53 22.58 2.81
CA GLN A 121 25.84 23.30 3.87
C GLN A 121 26.22 22.72 5.24
N THR A 122 26.58 23.57 6.19
CA THR A 122 26.98 23.14 7.54
C THR A 122 26.06 23.75 8.59
N VAL A 123 25.58 22.92 9.51
CA VAL A 123 24.72 23.28 10.64
C VAL A 123 25.39 22.84 11.93
N THR A 124 25.21 23.62 13.00
CA THR A 124 25.74 23.26 14.33
C THR A 124 24.66 22.65 15.21
N ILE A 125 25.02 21.56 15.90
CA ILE A 125 24.26 20.94 16.97
C ILE A 125 25.03 21.17 18.27
N LEU A 126 24.34 21.67 19.30
CA LEU A 126 24.94 21.97 20.59
C LEU A 126 24.46 20.92 21.60
N VAL A 127 25.41 20.22 22.22
CA VAL A 127 25.17 19.38 23.39
C VAL A 127 25.42 20.23 24.63
N GLN A 128 24.38 20.52 25.40
CA GLN A 128 24.42 21.40 26.57
C GLN A 128 24.19 20.59 27.85
N ASN A 129 25.04 20.80 28.86
CA ASN A 129 24.78 20.30 30.20
C ASN A 129 24.18 21.41 31.07
N ARG A 130 22.86 21.38 31.27
CA ARG A 130 22.13 22.25 32.20
C ARG A 130 21.86 21.59 33.57
N GLY A 131 22.39 20.39 33.78
CA GLY A 131 22.35 19.71 35.07
C GLY A 131 23.30 20.34 36.08
N ALA A 132 23.15 19.92 37.34
CA ALA A 132 24.01 20.36 38.44
C ALA A 132 25.36 19.60 38.52
N GLU A 133 25.50 18.50 37.76
CA GLU A 133 26.60 17.56 37.88
C GLU A 133 27.30 17.37 36.53
N ALA A 134 28.59 17.00 36.55
CA ALA A 134 29.34 16.74 35.33
C ALA A 134 28.91 15.42 34.69
N VAL A 135 28.78 15.40 33.36
CA VAL A 135 28.37 14.23 32.58
C VAL A 135 29.41 13.96 31.51
N THR A 136 29.79 12.70 31.31
CA THR A 136 30.75 12.32 30.27
C THR A 136 30.00 11.89 29.01
N LEU A 137 30.16 12.62 27.90
CA LEU A 137 29.76 12.19 26.56
C LEU A 137 30.77 11.15 26.08
N ARG A 138 30.37 9.89 25.99
CA ARG A 138 31.26 8.80 25.55
C ARG A 138 31.43 8.76 24.04
N GLN A 139 30.32 8.92 23.33
CA GLN A 139 30.28 8.77 21.89
C GLN A 139 29.08 9.50 21.29
N CYS A 140 29.30 10.11 20.12
CA CYS A 140 28.25 10.58 19.24
C CYS A 140 28.32 9.79 17.93
N GLN A 141 27.33 8.93 17.65
CA GLN A 141 27.35 8.06 16.48
C GLN A 141 26.07 8.18 15.64
N ALA A 142 26.25 8.45 14.35
CA ALA A 142 25.20 8.26 13.36
C ALA A 142 24.99 6.75 13.13
N ARG A 143 23.83 6.22 13.51
CA ARG A 143 23.43 4.81 13.33
C ARG A 143 23.22 4.46 11.86
N GLN A 144 22.72 5.41 11.06
CA GLN A 144 22.60 5.30 9.61
C GLN A 144 23.40 6.44 8.96
N GLN A 145 24.58 6.10 8.45
CA GLN A 145 25.48 7.07 7.82
C GLN A 145 25.04 7.33 6.37
N SER A 146 24.29 8.40 6.16
CA SER A 146 24.07 9.00 4.83
C SER A 146 25.42 9.45 4.27
N ARG A 147 25.70 9.22 2.98
CA ARG A 147 26.97 9.64 2.35
C ARG A 147 27.04 11.15 2.21
N GLU A 148 25.87 11.77 2.17
CA GLU A 148 25.65 13.18 2.00
C GLU A 148 25.80 13.93 3.33
N LEU A 149 25.72 13.26 4.48
CA LEU A 149 25.85 13.86 5.82
C LEU A 149 27.16 13.43 6.51
N SER A 150 27.98 14.41 6.89
CA SER A 150 29.16 14.19 7.73
C SER A 150 29.06 14.96 9.05
N PHE A 151 29.64 14.38 10.10
CA PHE A 151 29.64 14.92 11.45
C PHE A 151 31.09 15.18 11.86
N THR A 152 31.39 16.39 12.32
CA THR A 152 32.73 16.81 12.74
C THR A 152 32.67 17.61 14.02
N ASP A 153 33.66 17.41 14.89
CA ASP A 153 33.76 18.07 16.18
C ASP A 153 35.25 18.23 16.57
N GLU A 154 35.55 19.18 17.46
CA GLU A 154 36.94 19.58 17.75
C GLU A 154 37.69 18.57 18.63
N GLN A 155 36.99 17.87 19.54
CA GLN A 155 37.58 16.99 20.56
C GLN A 155 37.32 15.49 20.29
N GLY A 156 36.93 15.12 19.07
CA GLY A 156 36.85 13.73 18.62
C GLY A 156 35.70 12.88 19.21
N ALA A 157 34.66 13.48 19.76
CA ALA A 157 33.46 12.81 20.26
C ALA A 157 32.71 12.02 19.16
N THR A 158 32.70 12.49 17.91
CA THR A 158 32.18 11.72 16.76
C THR A 158 33.10 10.59 16.34
N GLN A 159 34.35 10.60 16.81
CA GLN A 159 35.37 9.57 16.59
C GLN A 159 35.51 8.61 17.79
N GLY A 160 34.67 8.77 18.82
CA GLY A 160 34.62 7.90 20.01
C GLY A 160 35.52 8.35 21.17
N GLN A 161 36.04 9.58 21.16
CA GLN A 161 36.74 10.14 22.32
C GLN A 161 35.72 10.60 23.37
N SER A 162 35.98 10.24 24.63
CA SER A 162 35.12 10.63 25.74
C SER A 162 35.41 12.06 26.17
N LEU A 163 34.35 12.85 26.29
CA LEU A 163 34.40 14.26 26.67
C LEU A 163 33.67 14.47 27.99
N LEU A 164 34.34 15.09 28.97
CA LEU A 164 33.70 15.51 30.21
C LEU A 164 33.01 16.86 30.03
N LEU A 165 31.68 16.90 30.19
CA LEU A 165 30.86 18.11 30.13
C LEU A 165 30.54 18.56 31.56
N HIS A 166 31.21 19.62 32.00
CA HIS A 166 30.91 20.27 33.28
C HIS A 166 29.52 20.95 33.25
N PRO A 167 28.88 21.18 34.42
CA PRO A 167 27.66 21.98 34.53
C PRO A 167 27.80 23.33 33.83
N GLY A 168 26.82 23.70 32.98
CA GLY A 168 26.85 24.89 32.13
C GLY A 168 27.72 24.76 30.87
N GLY A 169 28.42 23.64 30.68
CA GLY A 169 29.25 23.36 29.52
C GLY A 169 28.42 23.14 28.25
N THR A 170 28.94 23.59 27.12
CA THR A 170 28.35 23.39 25.80
C THR A 170 29.38 22.80 24.85
N TYR A 171 28.96 21.85 24.03
CA TYR A 171 29.82 21.21 23.05
C TYR A 171 29.22 21.24 21.64
N PRO A 172 29.87 21.92 20.68
CA PRO A 172 29.39 22.00 19.31
C PRO A 172 29.81 20.79 18.46
N ILE A 173 28.86 20.25 17.72
CA ILE A 173 29.05 19.23 16.69
C ILE A 173 28.53 19.80 15.37
N GLN A 174 29.40 19.87 14.37
CA GLN A 174 29.04 20.34 13.04
C GLN A 174 28.51 19.20 12.19
N VAL A 175 27.38 19.44 11.54
CA VAL A 175 26.76 18.55 10.55
C VAL A 175 26.90 19.20 9.19
N ARG A 176 27.67 18.60 8.31
CA ARG A 176 27.84 19.06 6.93
C ARG A 176 27.06 18.17 5.97
N CYS A 177 26.22 18.78 5.15
CA CYS A 177 25.54 18.14 4.03
C CYS A 177 26.17 18.53 2.70
N LEU A 178 26.47 17.55 1.84
CA LEU A 178 26.81 17.76 0.43
C LEU A 178 26.08 16.72 -0.42
N THR A 179 25.09 17.17 -1.19
CA THR A 179 24.30 16.33 -2.09
C THR A 179 24.45 16.78 -3.54
N THR A 180 24.33 15.84 -4.48
CA THR A 180 24.33 16.09 -5.93
C THR A 180 22.93 16.11 -6.54
N CYS A 181 21.90 15.75 -5.78
CA CYS A 181 20.52 15.66 -6.26
C CYS A 181 19.52 16.18 -5.23
N ASN A 182 18.33 16.54 -5.72
CA ASN A 182 17.19 16.85 -4.87
C ASN A 182 16.73 15.56 -4.17
N GLY A 183 16.46 15.64 -2.87
CA GLY A 183 16.12 14.48 -2.07
C GLY A 183 16.01 14.78 -0.57
N TYR A 184 15.67 13.73 0.17
CA TYR A 184 15.54 13.74 1.62
C TYR A 184 16.64 12.88 2.22
N PHE A 185 17.65 13.52 2.82
CA PHE A 185 18.83 12.85 3.36
C PHE A 185 18.75 12.87 4.88
N TYR A 186 18.61 11.72 5.50
CA TYR A 186 18.40 11.62 6.95
C TYR A 186 19.44 10.73 7.63
N ALA A 187 19.72 11.03 8.89
CA ALA A 187 20.58 10.25 9.77
C ALA A 187 20.01 10.25 11.19
N VAL A 188 20.01 9.09 11.84
CA VAL A 188 19.71 8.97 13.27
C VAL A 188 21.01 9.04 14.04
N VAL A 189 21.17 10.05 14.89
CA VAL A 189 22.37 10.24 15.71
C VAL A 189 22.06 9.91 17.15
N VAL A 190 22.88 9.03 17.72
CA VAL A 190 22.82 8.60 19.12
C VAL A 190 23.96 9.22 19.88
N PHE A 191 23.63 9.88 20.99
CA PHE A 191 24.56 10.46 21.93
C PHE A 191 24.55 9.60 23.19
N GLU A 192 25.67 8.97 23.50
CA GLU A 192 25.82 8.07 24.65
C GLU A 192 26.56 8.80 25.79
N PHE A 193 25.94 8.80 26.97
CA PHE A 193 26.43 9.51 28.15
C PHE A 193 26.61 8.56 29.33
N THR A 194 27.51 8.92 30.24
CA THR A 194 27.70 8.27 31.54
C THR A 194 27.82 9.29 32.64
N LYS A 195 27.23 8.96 33.79
CA LYS A 195 27.21 9.79 34.98
C LYS A 195 27.39 8.85 36.18
N GLU A 196 28.51 8.91 36.91
CA GLU A 196 28.68 8.06 38.10
C GLU A 196 27.87 8.66 39.28
N PRO A 197 27.09 7.87 40.05
CA PRO A 197 26.96 6.41 40.09
C PRO A 197 25.82 5.80 39.22
N ASP A 198 25.18 6.59 38.35
CA ASP A 198 24.05 6.19 37.50
C ASP A 198 24.46 5.29 36.30
N GLU A 199 23.50 4.56 35.73
CA GLU A 199 23.68 3.74 34.53
C GLU A 199 23.93 4.60 33.26
N PRO A 200 24.63 4.07 32.23
CA PRO A 200 24.79 4.76 30.96
C PRO A 200 23.43 5.02 30.29
N PHE A 201 23.24 6.22 29.77
CA PHE A 201 22.01 6.60 29.08
C PHE A 201 22.30 7.14 27.68
N SER A 202 21.29 7.10 26.81
CA SER A 202 21.38 7.63 25.46
C SER A 202 20.25 8.59 25.13
N ILE A 203 20.56 9.55 24.26
CA ILE A 203 19.62 10.49 23.67
C ILE A 203 19.77 10.40 22.14
N GLY A 204 18.65 10.24 21.44
CA GLY A 204 18.59 10.18 19.98
C GLY A 204 18.12 11.49 19.35
N ARG A 205 18.66 11.83 18.18
CA ARG A 205 18.16 12.90 17.31
C ARG A 205 18.06 12.40 15.87
N TYR A 206 16.98 12.77 15.20
CA TYR A 206 16.74 12.53 13.78
C TYR A 206 17.14 13.78 13.01
N ILE A 207 18.21 13.69 12.25
CA ILE A 207 18.75 14.82 11.50
C ILE A 207 18.41 14.63 10.04
N ALA A 208 17.84 15.64 9.39
CA ALA A 208 17.47 15.60 7.99
C ALA A 208 17.90 16.86 7.23
N ALA A 209 18.65 16.66 6.14
CA ALA A 209 18.93 17.67 5.13
C ALA A 209 17.97 17.48 3.95
N VAL A 210 17.30 18.55 3.52
CA VAL A 210 16.29 18.45 2.46
C VAL A 210 16.62 19.39 1.31
N ALA A 211 16.91 18.78 0.15
CA ALA A 211 17.11 19.47 -1.11
C ALA A 211 15.86 19.35 -1.97
N GLU A 212 15.08 20.43 -2.07
CA GLU A 212 13.81 20.47 -2.79
C GLU A 212 13.92 21.33 -4.06
N SER A 213 13.35 20.84 -5.18
CA SER A 213 13.22 21.64 -6.39
C SER A 213 12.12 22.70 -6.22
N GLN A 214 12.16 23.76 -7.05
CA GLN A 214 11.09 24.76 -7.05
C GLN A 214 9.72 24.13 -7.35
N MET A 215 9.66 23.21 -8.33
CA MET A 215 8.45 22.46 -8.66
C MET A 215 7.91 21.64 -7.48
N ALA A 216 8.79 21.03 -6.67
CA ALA A 216 8.36 20.29 -5.48
C ALA A 216 7.78 21.21 -4.39
N LYS A 217 8.29 22.44 -4.28
CA LYS A 217 7.73 23.47 -3.38
C LYS A 217 6.37 23.95 -3.88
N ASP A 218 6.23 24.14 -5.19
CA ASP A 218 4.97 24.57 -5.82
C ASP A 218 3.88 23.48 -5.72
N LEU A 219 4.26 22.20 -5.70
CA LEU A 219 3.38 21.05 -5.50
C LEU A 219 3.16 20.69 -4.01
N GLY A 220 3.80 21.42 -3.10
CA GLY A 220 3.69 21.17 -1.66
C GLY A 220 2.28 21.47 -1.12
N PRO A 221 1.90 20.87 0.02
CA PRO A 221 0.63 21.18 0.65
C PRO A 221 0.59 22.66 1.05
N SER A 222 -0.44 23.38 0.61
CA SER A 222 -0.65 24.80 0.94
C SER A 222 -1.03 25.05 2.40
N ALA A 223 -1.46 24.01 3.12
CA ALA A 223 -1.77 24.02 4.54
C ALA A 223 -1.48 22.66 5.20
N PRO A 224 -1.22 22.60 6.51
CA PRO A 224 -1.08 21.33 7.24
C PRO A 224 -2.32 20.45 7.07
N PHE A 225 -2.12 19.13 6.93
CA PHE A 225 -3.23 18.18 6.86
C PHE A 225 -4.06 18.23 8.15
N GLN A 226 -5.33 18.59 8.01
CA GLN A 226 -6.31 18.49 9.09
C GLN A 226 -7.22 17.29 8.80
N PRO A 227 -7.30 16.29 9.71
CA PRO A 227 -8.25 15.20 9.57
C PRO A 227 -9.67 15.77 9.47
N TYR A 228 -10.36 15.46 8.38
CA TYR A 228 -11.74 15.88 8.20
C TYR A 228 -12.62 15.15 9.22
N GLN A 229 -13.16 15.89 10.18
CA GLN A 229 -14.09 15.39 11.18
C GLN A 229 -15.47 16.00 10.90
N ALA A 230 -16.18 15.47 9.90
CA ALA A 230 -17.60 15.77 9.79
C ALA A 230 -18.37 15.07 10.90
N SER A 231 -19.27 15.81 11.55
CA SER A 231 -20.28 15.21 12.41
C SER A 231 -21.26 14.41 11.54
N LEU A 232 -21.61 13.20 11.99
CA LEU A 232 -22.75 12.47 11.45
C LEU A 232 -23.99 13.37 11.64
N GLN A 233 -24.48 13.95 10.55
CA GLN A 233 -25.57 14.94 10.61
C GLN A 233 -26.83 14.34 11.23
N ARG A 234 -27.61 15.21 11.90
CA ARG A 234 -28.84 14.86 12.59
C ARG A 234 -29.91 14.32 11.62
N PRO A 235 -30.78 13.42 12.08
CA PRO A 235 -31.86 12.87 11.25
C PRO A 235 -32.90 13.94 10.93
N VAL A 236 -32.86 14.48 9.71
CA VAL A 236 -34.01 15.14 9.08
C VAL A 236 -34.90 14.05 8.49
N THR A 237 -36.22 14.23 8.52
CA THR A 237 -37.13 13.33 7.78
C THR A 237 -36.88 13.54 6.28
N VAL A 238 -36.24 12.56 5.65
CA VAL A 238 -35.90 12.59 4.22
C VAL A 238 -36.89 11.73 3.44
N ILE A 239 -37.46 12.31 2.38
CA ILE A 239 -38.20 11.56 1.35
C ILE A 239 -37.26 11.36 0.17
N THR A 240 -36.89 10.13 -0.12
CA THR A 240 -36.06 9.81 -1.29
C THR A 240 -36.93 9.60 -2.52
N GLU A 241 -36.69 10.38 -3.56
CA GLU A 241 -37.28 10.17 -4.88
C GLU A 241 -36.29 9.47 -5.80
N ASP A 242 -36.66 8.29 -6.32
CA ASP A 242 -35.73 7.46 -7.09
C ASP A 242 -35.58 7.91 -8.54
N GLY A 243 -34.34 7.85 -9.04
CA GLY A 243 -34.00 8.25 -10.40
C GLY A 243 -34.13 7.13 -11.43
N VAL A 244 -33.58 7.36 -12.61
CA VAL A 244 -33.57 6.39 -13.71
C VAL A 244 -32.18 5.77 -13.82
N PRO A 245 -31.99 4.48 -13.48
CA PRO A 245 -30.69 3.82 -13.61
C PRO A 245 -30.29 3.67 -15.09
N PRO A 246 -28.99 3.56 -15.40
CA PRO A 246 -28.55 3.28 -16.76
C PRO A 246 -29.01 1.88 -17.20
N ASP A 247 -29.35 1.76 -18.49
CA ASP A 247 -29.67 0.49 -19.13
C ASP A 247 -28.51 -0.49 -18.92
N SER A 248 -28.72 -1.49 -18.06
CA SER A 248 -27.65 -2.41 -17.66
C SER A 248 -28.14 -3.84 -17.39
N SER A 249 -29.30 -4.23 -17.94
CA SER A 249 -29.92 -5.48 -17.49
C SER A 249 -30.87 -6.18 -18.48
N LEU A 250 -30.68 -6.01 -19.79
CA LEU A 250 -31.58 -6.72 -20.74
C LEU A 250 -31.14 -8.17 -21.02
N LYS A 251 -29.85 -8.53 -20.82
CA LYS A 251 -29.35 -9.92 -20.95
C LYS A 251 -28.22 -10.22 -19.95
N ASN A 252 -28.59 -10.50 -18.70
CA ASN A 252 -27.68 -11.12 -17.73
C ASN A 252 -28.06 -12.60 -17.57
N GLU A 253 -27.49 -13.45 -18.41
CA GLU A 253 -27.69 -14.90 -18.39
C GLU A 253 -26.83 -15.59 -17.34
N LEU A 254 -25.87 -14.86 -16.75
CA LEU A 254 -25.06 -15.37 -15.65
C LEU A 254 -25.90 -15.43 -14.37
N GLU A 255 -26.36 -16.64 -14.05
CA GLU A 255 -27.12 -16.94 -12.85
C GLU A 255 -26.30 -16.69 -11.57
N ARG A 256 -26.95 -16.09 -10.57
CA ARG A 256 -26.36 -15.88 -9.25
C ARG A 256 -26.79 -16.99 -8.29
N GLU A 257 -26.22 -18.19 -8.47
CA GLU A 257 -26.53 -19.38 -7.65
C GLU A 257 -26.36 -19.11 -6.15
N ILE A 258 -25.33 -18.33 -5.77
CA ILE A 258 -25.11 -17.90 -4.39
C ILE A 258 -25.62 -16.46 -4.24
N PRO A 259 -26.65 -16.19 -3.41
CA PRO A 259 -27.16 -14.84 -3.22
C PRO A 259 -26.09 -13.95 -2.55
N LEU A 260 -26.09 -12.67 -2.91
CA LEU A 260 -25.25 -11.66 -2.26
C LEU A 260 -26.03 -11.06 -1.09
N GLY A 261 -25.56 -11.29 0.14
CA GLY A 261 -26.15 -10.70 1.33
C GLY A 261 -26.01 -9.19 1.37
N THR A 262 -26.85 -8.52 2.18
CA THR A 262 -26.76 -7.06 2.37
C THR A 262 -25.57 -6.65 3.23
N TYR A 263 -25.11 -7.56 4.10
CA TYR A 263 -24.00 -7.38 5.06
C TYR A 263 -24.04 -6.01 5.73
N ARG A 264 -25.14 -5.67 6.40
CA ARG A 264 -25.24 -4.41 7.15
C ARG A 264 -24.58 -4.61 8.52
N TYR A 265 -23.76 -3.65 8.92
CA TYR A 265 -23.24 -3.60 10.28
C TYR A 265 -24.36 -3.27 11.28
N ALA A 266 -24.17 -3.69 12.54
CA ALA A 266 -25.09 -3.36 13.62
C ALA A 266 -25.03 -1.85 13.92
N LYS A 267 -26.19 -1.21 14.13
CA LYS A 267 -26.24 0.24 14.44
C LYS A 267 -25.41 0.59 15.67
N SER A 268 -25.40 -0.30 16.67
CA SER A 268 -24.61 -0.17 17.89
C SER A 268 -23.10 -0.09 17.64
N LEU A 269 -22.59 -0.55 16.49
CA LEU A 269 -21.16 -0.49 16.19
C LEU A 269 -20.67 0.96 16.08
N LYS A 270 -21.48 1.84 15.48
CA LYS A 270 -21.16 3.29 15.42
C LYS A 270 -21.17 3.92 16.80
N ASP A 271 -22.16 3.57 17.62
CA ASP A 271 -22.26 4.06 18.99
C ASP A 271 -21.03 3.61 19.82
N THR A 272 -20.62 2.35 19.68
CA THR A 272 -19.41 1.81 20.31
C THR A 272 -18.15 2.56 19.86
N ILE A 273 -18.02 2.89 18.57
CA ILE A 273 -16.88 3.66 18.04
C ILE A 273 -16.85 5.08 18.63
N LEU A 274 -18.01 5.74 18.72
CA LEU A 274 -18.12 7.10 19.24
C LEU A 274 -17.84 7.20 20.75
N LEU A 275 -18.22 6.19 21.53
CA LEU A 275 -17.97 6.14 22.98
C LEU A 275 -16.48 5.96 23.30
N GLY A 276 -15.74 5.25 22.45
CA GLY A 276 -14.30 5.03 22.60
C GLY A 276 -13.91 4.26 23.87
N PRO A 277 -12.61 4.25 24.22
CA PRO A 277 -12.08 3.47 25.35
C PRO A 277 -12.43 4.05 26.74
N ASN A 278 -12.94 5.29 26.80
CA ASN A 278 -13.18 6.01 28.05
C ASN A 278 -14.57 5.72 28.66
N ALA A 279 -15.44 4.99 27.97
CA ALA A 279 -16.73 4.58 28.49
C ALA A 279 -16.56 3.36 29.42
N SER A 280 -16.70 3.59 30.72
CA SER A 280 -16.44 2.66 31.82
C SER A 280 -17.25 1.36 31.87
N ASP A 281 -18.13 1.08 30.89
CA ASP A 281 -19.03 -0.09 30.89
C ASP A 281 -19.35 -0.70 29.51
N SER A 282 -18.56 -0.42 28.46
CA SER A 282 -18.84 -1.04 27.15
C SER A 282 -18.09 -2.36 26.96
N SER A 283 -18.66 -3.46 27.47
CA SER A 283 -18.20 -4.83 27.17
C SER A 283 -18.04 -5.07 25.66
N SER A 284 -18.80 -4.37 24.83
CA SER A 284 -18.72 -4.37 23.37
C SER A 284 -17.43 -3.76 22.80
N TRP A 285 -16.92 -2.65 23.36
CA TRP A 285 -15.65 -2.06 22.93
C TRP A 285 -14.48 -3.00 23.24
N ALA A 286 -14.45 -3.54 24.45
CA ALA A 286 -13.42 -4.50 24.86
C ALA A 286 -13.43 -5.77 23.98
N ALA A 287 -14.61 -6.32 23.67
CA ALA A 287 -14.75 -7.47 22.78
C ALA A 287 -14.30 -7.16 21.35
N MET A 288 -14.67 -6.00 20.81
CA MET A 288 -14.24 -5.54 19.49
C MET A 288 -12.72 -5.40 19.43
N TRP A 289 -12.13 -4.73 20.41
CA TRP A 289 -10.69 -4.49 20.48
C TRP A 289 -9.91 -5.80 20.65
N SER A 290 -10.38 -6.69 21.51
CA SER A 290 -9.79 -8.02 21.70
C SER A 290 -9.74 -8.84 20.40
N LEU A 291 -10.80 -8.79 19.59
CA LEU A 291 -10.82 -9.47 18.28
C LEU A 291 -9.84 -8.85 17.28
N LEU A 292 -9.67 -7.52 17.32
CA LEU A 292 -8.73 -6.81 16.46
C LEU A 292 -7.27 -7.07 16.83
N GLU A 293 -6.96 -7.15 18.13
CA GLU A 293 -5.61 -7.45 18.64
C GLU A 293 -5.23 -8.92 18.48
N ALA A 294 -6.19 -9.85 18.56
CA ALA A 294 -5.92 -11.28 18.48
C ALA A 294 -5.20 -11.66 17.16
N PRO A 295 -4.18 -12.53 17.17
CA PRO A 295 -3.51 -12.97 15.94
C PRO A 295 -4.50 -13.63 14.97
N LEU A 296 -4.28 -13.47 13.67
CA LEU A 296 -5.18 -14.04 12.66
C LEU A 296 -5.03 -15.57 12.60
N GLN A 297 -6.14 -16.28 12.80
CA GLN A 297 -6.23 -17.74 12.82
C GLN A 297 -7.45 -18.21 12.02
N ALA A 298 -7.53 -19.49 11.68
CA ALA A 298 -8.65 -20.02 10.90
C ALA A 298 -10.00 -19.83 11.62
N GLU A 299 -10.00 -19.95 12.94
CA GLU A 299 -11.18 -19.89 13.82
C GLU A 299 -11.75 -18.47 13.94
N ASN A 300 -10.89 -17.45 13.84
CA ASN A 300 -11.29 -16.04 13.94
C ASN A 300 -11.31 -15.29 12.60
N TYR A 301 -10.87 -15.94 11.50
CA TYR A 301 -10.73 -15.32 10.18
C TYR A 301 -12.01 -14.62 9.73
N ARG A 302 -13.14 -15.32 9.79
CA ARG A 302 -14.43 -14.77 9.34
C ARG A 302 -14.84 -13.57 10.18
N GLN A 303 -14.86 -13.70 11.50
CA GLN A 303 -15.32 -12.66 12.42
C GLN A 303 -14.42 -11.42 12.32
N LYS A 304 -13.09 -11.63 12.29
CA LYS A 304 -12.11 -10.55 12.23
C LYS A 304 -12.19 -9.77 10.92
N PHE A 305 -12.22 -10.46 9.77
CA PHE A 305 -12.35 -9.77 8.47
C PHE A 305 -13.72 -9.11 8.29
N GLN A 306 -14.82 -9.72 8.77
CA GLN A 306 -16.13 -9.07 8.73
C GLN A 306 -16.15 -7.79 9.57
N LEU A 307 -15.54 -7.80 10.77
CA LEU A 307 -15.41 -6.59 11.57
C LEU A 307 -14.57 -5.52 10.85
N LEU A 308 -13.39 -5.88 10.34
CA LEU A 308 -12.52 -4.94 9.60
C LEU A 308 -13.24 -4.30 8.41
N LEU A 309 -14.00 -5.08 7.63
CA LEU A 309 -14.77 -4.59 6.49
C LEU A 309 -15.90 -3.63 6.92
N HIS A 310 -16.56 -3.90 8.05
CA HIS A 310 -17.56 -2.98 8.59
C HIS A 310 -16.95 -1.68 9.11
N LEU A 311 -15.76 -1.74 9.72
CA LEU A 311 -15.04 -0.54 10.15
C LEU A 311 -14.59 0.30 8.95
N GLU A 312 -14.07 -0.35 7.90
CA GLU A 312 -13.73 0.30 6.64
C GLU A 312 -14.96 0.95 6.01
N GLU A 313 -16.10 0.26 5.98
CA GLU A 313 -17.36 0.82 5.46
C GLU A 313 -17.78 2.09 6.20
N ILE A 314 -17.69 2.09 7.53
CA ILE A 314 -18.02 3.27 8.36
C ILE A 314 -17.05 4.42 8.06
N GLN A 315 -15.75 4.14 7.90
CA GLN A 315 -14.77 5.16 7.55
C GLN A 315 -15.01 5.72 6.14
N MET A 316 -15.33 4.88 5.16
CA MET A 316 -15.70 5.29 3.80
C MET A 316 -16.93 6.20 3.80
N GLU A 317 -17.92 5.95 4.66
CA GLU A 317 -19.10 6.82 4.82
C GLU A 317 -18.78 8.23 5.32
N VAL A 318 -17.68 8.40 6.08
CA VAL A 318 -17.19 9.70 6.53
C VAL A 318 -16.33 10.35 5.45
N ASP A 319 -15.45 9.58 4.81
CA ASP A 319 -14.50 10.11 3.83
C ASP A 319 -15.17 10.57 2.54
N ILE A 320 -16.24 9.89 2.11
CA ILE A 320 -17.00 10.29 0.91
C ILE A 320 -17.64 11.68 1.07
N ARG A 321 -17.96 12.10 2.31
CA ARG A 321 -18.59 13.40 2.61
C ARG A 321 -17.68 14.59 2.35
N ARG A 322 -16.36 14.36 2.27
CA ARG A 322 -15.38 15.40 1.90
C ARG A 322 -15.64 15.96 0.50
N TYR A 323 -16.32 15.18 -0.33
CA TYR A 323 -16.64 15.55 -1.69
C TYR A 323 -18.06 16.12 -1.83
N ASP A 324 -18.86 16.16 -0.75
CA ASP A 324 -20.19 16.75 -0.79
C ASP A 324 -20.11 18.21 -1.24
N MET A 325 -20.99 18.58 -2.16
CA MET A 325 -21.00 19.91 -2.79
C MET A 325 -22.25 20.66 -2.35
N GLN A 326 -22.13 21.97 -2.18
CA GLN A 326 -23.23 22.84 -1.79
C GLN A 326 -23.47 23.92 -2.83
N ASP A 327 -24.73 24.28 -3.03
CA ASP A 327 -25.15 25.38 -3.91
C ASP A 327 -24.61 25.27 -5.35
N VAL A 328 -24.56 24.05 -5.89
CA VAL A 328 -23.99 23.78 -7.22
C VAL A 328 -25.06 23.74 -8.30
N PRO A 329 -24.84 24.39 -9.46
CA PRO A 329 -25.77 24.34 -10.57
C PRO A 329 -25.66 23.01 -11.31
N MET A 330 -26.78 22.55 -11.86
CA MET A 330 -26.78 21.52 -12.90
C MET A 330 -27.27 22.12 -14.22
N VAL A 331 -26.92 21.48 -15.33
CA VAL A 331 -27.36 21.85 -16.68
C VAL A 331 -28.12 20.69 -17.30
N GLN A 332 -29.26 20.97 -17.92
CA GLN A 332 -30.01 19.92 -18.63
C GLN A 332 -29.36 19.61 -19.99
N ASP A 333 -29.05 18.33 -20.21
CA ASP A 333 -28.60 17.79 -21.49
C ASP A 333 -29.57 16.67 -21.89
N ARG A 334 -30.47 16.96 -22.83
CA ARG A 334 -31.57 16.08 -23.26
C ARG A 334 -32.45 15.64 -22.07
N THR A 335 -32.43 14.36 -21.73
CA THR A 335 -33.20 13.74 -20.62
C THR A 335 -32.38 13.60 -19.33
N MET A 336 -31.17 14.15 -19.30
CA MET A 336 -30.19 13.97 -18.23
C MET A 336 -29.79 15.31 -17.64
N LEU A 337 -29.35 15.31 -16.39
CA LEU A 337 -28.76 16.48 -15.75
C LEU A 337 -27.24 16.29 -15.66
N VAL A 338 -26.49 17.32 -16.02
CA VAL A 338 -25.02 17.33 -15.98
C VAL A 338 -24.57 18.12 -14.77
N LEU A 339 -23.75 17.48 -13.93
CA LEU A 339 -23.09 18.09 -12.78
C LEU A 339 -21.60 18.21 -13.06
N ASP A 340 -21.02 19.37 -12.74
CA ASP A 340 -19.58 19.57 -12.74
C ASP A 340 -19.01 19.13 -11.39
N VAL A 341 -18.06 18.20 -11.41
CA VAL A 341 -17.43 17.55 -10.25
C VAL A 341 -15.91 17.59 -10.45
N PRO A 342 -15.22 18.61 -9.91
CA PRO A 342 -13.78 18.73 -9.99
C PRO A 342 -13.08 17.48 -9.41
N GLY A 343 -12.04 16.99 -10.10
CA GLY A 343 -11.24 15.84 -9.63
C GLY A 343 -11.88 14.46 -9.83
N VAL A 344 -13.11 14.35 -10.34
CA VAL A 344 -13.75 13.04 -10.62
C VAL A 344 -12.97 12.22 -11.67
N ALA A 345 -12.31 12.88 -12.63
CA ALA A 345 -11.41 12.25 -13.59
C ALA A 345 -10.23 11.52 -12.92
N GLU A 346 -9.82 11.97 -11.74
CA GLU A 346 -8.75 11.37 -10.93
C GLU A 346 -9.28 10.32 -9.93
N ASN A 347 -10.57 9.96 -10.02
CA ASN A 347 -11.31 9.15 -9.06
C ASN A 347 -11.41 9.78 -7.66
N ARG A 348 -11.56 11.12 -7.59
CA ARG A 348 -11.69 11.89 -6.36
C ARG A 348 -12.86 12.90 -6.46
N PRO A 349 -14.11 12.50 -6.19
CA PRO A 349 -14.55 11.22 -5.65
C PRO A 349 -14.55 10.07 -6.68
N SER A 350 -14.48 8.83 -6.20
CA SER A 350 -14.61 7.65 -7.06
C SER A 350 -16.06 7.45 -7.45
N VAL A 351 -16.43 7.90 -8.65
CA VAL A 351 -17.78 7.80 -9.20
C VAL A 351 -17.72 7.04 -10.52
N LEU A 352 -18.49 5.95 -10.64
CA LEU A 352 -18.54 5.11 -11.84
C LEU A 352 -19.95 5.03 -12.42
N LYS A 353 -20.07 4.61 -13.68
CA LYS A 353 -21.36 4.32 -14.30
C LYS A 353 -22.12 3.28 -13.47
N GLY A 354 -23.38 3.58 -13.16
CA GLY A 354 -24.25 2.75 -12.33
C GLY A 354 -24.25 3.12 -10.84
N ASP A 355 -23.30 3.95 -10.39
CA ASP A 355 -23.36 4.54 -9.05
C ASP A 355 -24.50 5.56 -8.96
N HIS A 356 -24.78 6.05 -7.76
CA HIS A 356 -25.77 7.09 -7.56
C HIS A 356 -25.26 8.15 -6.60
N LEU A 357 -25.78 9.35 -6.78
CA LEU A 357 -25.58 10.49 -5.89
C LEU A 357 -26.95 10.91 -5.36
N PHE A 358 -26.96 11.59 -4.23
CA PHE A 358 -28.16 12.26 -3.77
C PHE A 358 -28.04 13.75 -4.05
N ALA A 359 -29.13 14.36 -4.48
CA ALA A 359 -29.24 15.79 -4.67
C ALA A 359 -30.52 16.30 -4.02
N HIS A 360 -30.46 17.44 -3.35
CA HIS A 360 -31.67 18.15 -2.92
C HIS A 360 -31.56 19.62 -3.33
N LEU A 361 -32.68 20.29 -3.48
CA LEU A 361 -32.69 21.70 -3.86
C LEU A 361 -32.09 22.53 -2.73
N SER A 362 -31.12 23.40 -3.05
CA SER A 362 -30.49 24.27 -2.05
C SER A 362 -31.49 25.24 -1.43
N SER A 363 -32.54 25.62 -2.17
CA SER A 363 -33.66 26.43 -1.67
C SER A 363 -34.57 25.71 -0.66
N GLU A 364 -34.52 24.37 -0.62
CA GLU A 364 -35.37 23.54 0.24
C GLU A 364 -34.57 22.93 1.42
N ARG A 365 -33.35 23.42 1.69
CA ARG A 365 -32.44 22.88 2.71
C ARG A 365 -33.07 22.78 4.11
N ASP A 366 -33.89 23.76 4.46
CA ASP A 366 -34.56 23.85 5.77
C ASP A 366 -35.99 23.27 5.77
N CYS A 367 -36.43 22.67 4.66
CA CYS A 367 -37.77 22.08 4.57
C CYS A 367 -37.83 20.72 5.29
N SER A 368 -38.97 20.46 5.94
CA SER A 368 -39.30 19.15 6.51
C SER A 368 -40.66 18.69 5.96
N PRO A 369 -40.73 17.57 5.21
CA PRO A 369 -39.64 16.66 4.88
C PRO A 369 -38.70 17.21 3.80
N LEU A 370 -37.41 16.89 3.90
CA LEU A 370 -36.41 17.19 2.87
C LEU A 370 -36.58 16.20 1.71
N VAL A 371 -36.82 16.70 0.50
CA VAL A 371 -36.90 15.85 -0.69
C VAL A 371 -35.50 15.63 -1.25
N GLN A 372 -35.06 14.38 -1.24
CA GLN A 372 -33.76 13.96 -1.73
C GLN A 372 -33.93 13.15 -3.01
N TYR A 373 -33.47 13.70 -4.13
CA TYR A 373 -33.51 13.04 -5.43
C TYR A 373 -32.28 12.16 -5.61
N LYS A 374 -32.50 10.89 -5.95
CA LYS A 374 -31.43 9.95 -6.26
C LYS A 374 -31.09 10.03 -7.75
N GLY A 375 -29.90 10.53 -8.06
CA GLY A 375 -29.39 10.65 -9.43
C GLY A 375 -28.46 9.51 -9.76
N TYR A 376 -28.82 8.66 -10.73
CA TYR A 376 -27.95 7.58 -11.18
C TYR A 376 -26.92 8.07 -12.19
N VAL A 377 -25.68 7.62 -12.06
CA VAL A 377 -24.59 7.98 -12.95
C VAL A 377 -24.68 7.15 -14.23
N HIS A 378 -24.86 7.81 -15.38
CA HIS A 378 -24.89 7.15 -16.68
C HIS A 378 -23.54 7.20 -17.40
N SER A 379 -22.79 8.29 -17.22
CA SER A 379 -21.44 8.45 -17.74
C SER A 379 -20.65 9.49 -16.94
N VAL A 380 -19.34 9.33 -16.92
CA VAL A 380 -18.37 10.30 -16.39
C VAL A 380 -17.50 10.77 -17.56
N GLU A 381 -17.45 12.07 -17.79
CA GLU A 381 -16.76 12.73 -18.90
C GLU A 381 -15.86 13.84 -18.38
N LEU A 382 -14.56 13.54 -18.18
CA LEU A 382 -13.60 14.43 -17.53
C LEU A 382 -14.11 14.86 -16.15
N GLU A 383 -14.45 16.14 -15.98
CA GLU A 383 -14.99 16.71 -14.74
C GLU A 383 -16.52 16.68 -14.69
N LYS A 384 -17.21 16.14 -15.71
CA LYS A 384 -18.67 16.16 -15.80
C LYS A 384 -19.27 14.79 -15.52
N VAL A 385 -20.32 14.76 -14.72
CA VAL A 385 -21.10 13.56 -14.41
C VAL A 385 -22.51 13.72 -14.97
N ARG A 386 -22.93 12.78 -15.82
CA ARG A 386 -24.31 12.72 -16.34
C ARG A 386 -25.19 11.89 -15.43
N LEU A 387 -26.26 12.50 -14.94
CA LEU A 387 -27.16 11.95 -13.93
C LEU A 387 -28.59 11.75 -14.47
N GLY A 388 -29.12 10.56 -14.25
CA GLY A 388 -30.49 10.18 -14.54
C GLY A 388 -31.37 10.35 -13.30
N PHE A 389 -32.11 11.45 -13.25
CA PHE A 389 -33.08 11.75 -12.18
C PHE A 389 -34.51 11.39 -12.58
N SER A 390 -35.41 11.39 -11.60
CA SER A 390 -36.83 11.13 -11.80
C SER A 390 -37.48 12.15 -12.75
N SER A 391 -38.56 11.72 -13.41
CA SER A 391 -39.33 12.60 -14.30
C SER A 391 -40.00 13.77 -13.58
N LYS A 392 -40.27 13.67 -12.27
CA LYS A 392 -40.85 14.79 -11.50
C LYS A 392 -39.83 15.90 -11.28
N LEU A 393 -38.58 15.57 -10.98
CA LEU A 393 -37.52 16.58 -10.90
C LEU A 393 -37.30 17.23 -12.26
N GLN A 394 -37.23 16.44 -13.33
CA GLN A 394 -37.03 16.95 -14.69
C GLN A 394 -38.11 17.95 -15.12
N LYS A 395 -39.38 17.73 -14.72
CA LYS A 395 -40.48 18.68 -15.00
C LYS A 395 -40.38 19.99 -14.23
N LYS A 396 -39.76 19.98 -13.05
CA LYS A 396 -39.53 21.17 -12.22
C LYS A 396 -38.22 21.88 -12.55
N PHE A 397 -37.35 21.23 -13.31
CA PHE A 397 -35.99 21.68 -13.55
C PHE A 397 -35.95 22.92 -14.45
N VAL A 398 -35.10 23.88 -14.08
CA VAL A 398 -34.74 25.05 -14.89
C VAL A 398 -33.22 25.12 -14.91
N ASN A 399 -32.61 25.52 -16.03
CA ASN A 399 -31.14 25.62 -16.10
C ASN A 399 -30.59 26.53 -14.99
N ASN A 400 -29.49 26.10 -14.37
CA ASN A 400 -28.84 26.75 -13.23
C ASN A 400 -29.61 26.69 -11.90
N LEU A 401 -30.62 25.82 -11.78
CA LEU A 401 -31.15 25.44 -10.47
C LEU A 401 -30.01 24.90 -9.61
N ARG A 402 -29.95 25.31 -8.34
CA ARG A 402 -28.87 24.95 -7.43
C ARG A 402 -29.25 23.81 -6.51
N PHE A 403 -28.30 22.90 -6.34
CA PHE A 403 -28.45 21.69 -5.56
C PHE A 403 -27.33 21.58 -4.53
N ASP A 404 -27.67 20.95 -3.42
CA ASP A 404 -26.70 20.37 -2.53
C ASP A 404 -26.58 18.89 -2.89
N VAL A 405 -25.36 18.47 -3.20
CA VAL A 405 -25.05 17.14 -3.71
C VAL A 405 -24.30 16.36 -2.65
N THR A 406 -24.77 15.16 -2.41
CA THR A 406 -24.25 14.24 -1.43
C THR A 406 -23.75 12.99 -2.15
N PHE A 407 -22.45 12.73 -2.03
CA PHE A 407 -21.82 11.60 -2.69
C PHE A 407 -22.06 10.30 -1.93
N THR A 408 -22.13 9.20 -2.69
CA THR A 408 -22.21 7.85 -2.14
C THR A 408 -21.12 6.98 -2.77
N PHE A 409 -20.93 5.79 -2.23
CA PHE A 409 -20.02 4.80 -2.78
C PHE A 409 -20.73 3.47 -2.96
N SER A 410 -20.24 2.67 -3.91
CA SER A 410 -20.77 1.33 -4.15
C SER A 410 -20.39 0.38 -3.00
N ARG A 411 -21.39 -0.21 -2.35
CA ARG A 411 -21.19 -1.25 -1.32
C ARG A 411 -20.85 -2.62 -1.92
N LEU A 412 -20.94 -2.78 -3.25
CA LEU A 412 -20.75 -4.06 -3.93
C LEU A 412 -19.39 -4.71 -3.63
N PRO A 413 -18.23 -4.00 -3.69
CA PRO A 413 -16.94 -4.60 -3.35
C PRO A 413 -16.89 -5.15 -1.92
N LEU A 414 -17.40 -4.39 -0.95
CA LEU A 414 -17.45 -4.80 0.46
C LEU A 414 -18.37 -6.01 0.66
N GLN A 415 -19.55 -6.01 0.02
CA GLN A 415 -20.48 -7.15 0.07
C GLN A 415 -19.85 -8.43 -0.49
N VAL A 416 -19.14 -8.32 -1.61
CA VAL A 416 -18.42 -9.45 -2.21
C VAL A 416 -17.31 -9.95 -1.27
N GLN A 417 -16.58 -9.04 -0.62
CA GLN A 417 -15.55 -9.40 0.37
C GLN A 417 -16.13 -10.07 1.62
N HIS A 418 -17.25 -9.58 2.16
CA HIS A 418 -17.96 -10.23 3.28
C HIS A 418 -18.42 -11.64 2.92
N ARG A 419 -18.95 -11.81 1.69
CA ARG A 419 -19.32 -13.11 1.15
C ARG A 419 -18.11 -14.03 1.02
N ALA A 420 -17.02 -13.54 0.45
CA ALA A 420 -15.78 -14.29 0.30
C ALA A 420 -15.22 -14.76 1.66
N ALA A 421 -15.19 -13.89 2.68
CA ALA A 421 -14.75 -14.24 4.03
C ALA A 421 -15.62 -15.34 4.66
N THR A 422 -16.92 -15.33 4.37
CA THR A 422 -17.87 -16.35 4.84
C THR A 422 -17.66 -17.69 4.11
N LEU A 423 -17.57 -17.64 2.77
CA LEU A 423 -17.41 -18.82 1.94
C LEU A 423 -16.06 -19.49 2.13
N ALA A 424 -14.99 -18.73 2.39
CA ALA A 424 -13.65 -19.27 2.58
C ALA A 424 -13.61 -20.33 3.69
N MET A 425 -14.27 -20.06 4.81
CA MET A 425 -14.34 -21.01 5.93
C MET A 425 -15.33 -22.13 5.64
N GLN A 426 -16.50 -21.83 5.06
CA GLN A 426 -17.53 -22.84 4.75
C GLN A 426 -17.08 -23.87 3.70
N ARG A 427 -16.22 -23.48 2.77
CA ARG A 427 -15.71 -24.33 1.69
C ARG A 427 -14.36 -24.98 2.01
N GLY A 428 -13.88 -24.86 3.25
CA GLY A 428 -12.66 -25.54 3.70
C GLY A 428 -11.37 -24.97 3.08
N LEU A 429 -11.32 -23.67 2.75
CA LEU A 429 -10.10 -23.03 2.22
C LEU A 429 -9.07 -22.69 3.31
N SER A 430 -9.23 -23.20 4.53
CA SER A 430 -8.30 -22.95 5.65
C SER A 430 -6.88 -23.40 5.32
N SER A 431 -6.69 -24.54 4.64
CA SER A 431 -5.38 -25.04 4.22
C SER A 431 -4.69 -24.20 3.15
N LEU A 432 -5.47 -23.41 2.38
CA LEU A 432 -4.94 -22.46 1.39
C LEU A 432 -4.60 -21.11 2.05
N LEU A 433 -5.44 -20.65 2.97
CA LEU A 433 -5.27 -19.36 3.66
C LEU A 433 -4.23 -19.42 4.78
N PHE A 434 -4.13 -20.56 5.45
CA PHE A 434 -3.20 -20.85 6.54
C PHE A 434 -2.40 -22.12 6.23
N PRO A 435 -1.58 -22.12 5.16
CA PRO A 435 -0.81 -23.29 4.78
C PRO A 435 0.25 -23.60 5.85
N SER A 436 0.28 -24.84 6.33
CA SER A 436 1.28 -25.32 7.29
C SER A 436 2.43 -26.09 6.65
N ALA A 437 2.25 -26.60 5.43
CA ALA A 437 3.26 -27.34 4.68
C ALA A 437 2.98 -27.36 3.16
N SER A 438 4.02 -27.60 2.37
CA SER A 438 3.93 -27.93 0.94
C SER A 438 4.12 -29.43 0.70
N CYS A 439 3.46 -29.98 -0.33
CA CYS A 439 3.51 -31.40 -0.63
C CYS A 439 4.84 -31.84 -1.27
N HIS A 440 5.60 -30.91 -1.88
CA HIS A 440 6.87 -31.16 -2.60
C HIS A 440 6.79 -32.28 -3.65
N LYS A 441 5.57 -32.66 -4.05
CA LYS A 441 5.29 -33.70 -5.04
C LYS A 441 4.84 -33.06 -6.34
N SER A 442 5.62 -33.31 -7.39
CA SER A 442 5.32 -32.85 -8.74
C SER A 442 4.02 -33.49 -9.26
N LEU A 443 3.28 -32.73 -10.06
CA LEU A 443 2.18 -33.26 -10.89
C LEU A 443 2.67 -34.18 -12.01
N PHE A 444 3.94 -34.07 -12.38
CA PHE A 444 4.55 -34.84 -13.44
C PHE A 444 5.27 -36.07 -12.87
N THR A 445 5.16 -37.19 -13.56
CA THR A 445 5.87 -38.44 -13.24
C THR A 445 7.36 -38.39 -13.61
N GLY A 446 7.80 -37.41 -14.41
CA GLY A 446 9.18 -37.19 -14.81
C GLY A 446 9.61 -35.71 -14.75
N THR A 447 10.79 -35.41 -15.30
CA THR A 447 11.33 -34.04 -15.35
C THR A 447 10.51 -33.18 -16.31
N PHE A 448 9.93 -32.10 -15.79
CA PHE A 448 9.24 -31.12 -16.63
C PHE A 448 10.25 -30.34 -17.48
N GLN A 449 10.11 -30.41 -18.81
CA GLN A 449 10.90 -29.64 -19.77
C GLN A 449 9.97 -28.65 -20.49
N PRO A 450 9.92 -27.37 -20.05
CA PRO A 450 9.06 -26.37 -20.67
C PRO A 450 9.51 -26.01 -22.08
N GLN A 451 8.56 -25.93 -23.01
CA GLN A 451 8.77 -25.26 -24.29
C GLN A 451 8.39 -23.79 -24.12
N TRP A 452 9.39 -22.94 -23.91
CA TRP A 452 9.20 -21.51 -23.61
C TRP A 452 8.55 -20.76 -24.77
N PHE A 453 7.50 -19.99 -24.48
CA PHE A 453 6.94 -19.05 -25.46
C PHE A 453 7.78 -17.77 -25.56
N ASP A 454 8.30 -17.29 -24.42
CA ASP A 454 9.24 -16.16 -24.38
C ASP A 454 10.68 -16.65 -24.10
N HIS A 455 11.51 -16.67 -25.14
CA HIS A 455 12.93 -17.04 -25.03
C HIS A 455 13.74 -16.15 -24.08
N LYS A 456 13.30 -14.91 -23.79
CA LYS A 456 13.99 -14.03 -22.83
C LYS A 456 13.83 -14.52 -21.41
N LEU A 457 12.71 -15.18 -21.09
CA LEU A 457 12.50 -15.79 -19.78
C LEU A 457 13.43 -16.98 -19.56
N GLN A 458 13.73 -17.74 -20.62
CA GLN A 458 14.64 -18.88 -20.57
C GLN A 458 16.05 -18.49 -20.09
N ALA A 459 16.49 -17.26 -20.41
CA ALA A 459 17.77 -16.74 -19.97
C ALA A 459 17.81 -16.33 -18.48
N ASN A 460 16.64 -16.25 -17.82
CA ASN A 460 16.51 -15.86 -16.42
C ASN A 460 16.13 -17.06 -15.54
N GLU A 461 17.10 -17.56 -14.79
CA GLU A 461 16.94 -18.74 -13.93
C GLU A 461 15.83 -18.58 -12.88
N GLU A 462 15.67 -17.39 -12.30
CA GLU A 462 14.66 -17.13 -11.26
C GLU A 462 13.24 -17.19 -11.83
N GLN A 463 13.03 -16.59 -12.99
CA GLN A 463 11.75 -16.65 -13.69
C GLN A 463 11.47 -18.08 -14.19
N CYS A 464 12.50 -18.78 -14.67
CA CYS A 464 12.40 -20.18 -15.08
C CYS A 464 11.96 -21.08 -13.92
N ARG A 465 12.59 -20.91 -12.76
CA ARG A 465 12.28 -21.66 -11.54
C ARG A 465 10.88 -21.38 -11.05
N ALA A 466 10.45 -20.10 -11.09
CA ALA A 466 9.09 -19.72 -10.72
C ALA A 466 8.04 -20.41 -11.61
N VAL A 467 8.19 -20.33 -12.94
CA VAL A 467 7.28 -21.00 -13.89
C VAL A 467 7.30 -22.51 -13.67
N THR A 468 8.48 -23.12 -13.53
CA THR A 468 8.63 -24.56 -13.29
C THR A 468 7.90 -25.00 -12.02
N HIS A 469 8.08 -24.28 -10.90
CA HIS A 469 7.43 -24.64 -9.64
C HIS A 469 5.91 -24.47 -9.68
N ILE A 470 5.42 -23.44 -10.39
CA ILE A 470 3.97 -23.21 -10.58
C ILE A 470 3.36 -24.36 -11.39
N VAL A 471 3.96 -24.68 -12.54
CA VAL A 471 3.42 -25.69 -13.47
C VAL A 471 3.50 -27.09 -12.87
N THR A 472 4.59 -27.42 -12.18
CA THR A 472 4.76 -28.72 -11.49
C THR A 472 3.93 -28.84 -10.22
N GLY A 473 3.40 -27.73 -9.68
CA GLY A 473 2.51 -27.74 -8.53
C GLY A 473 3.17 -28.18 -7.21
N LEU A 474 4.48 -27.95 -7.05
CA LEU A 474 5.26 -28.40 -5.90
C LEU A 474 4.81 -27.80 -4.56
N SER A 475 4.30 -26.56 -4.60
CA SER A 475 3.90 -25.83 -3.38
C SER A 475 2.53 -26.20 -2.84
N ARG A 476 1.73 -26.99 -3.58
CA ARG A 476 0.36 -27.34 -3.18
C ARG A 476 0.35 -28.03 -1.81
N PRO A 477 -0.69 -27.85 -0.98
CA PRO A 477 -1.87 -27.00 -1.20
C PRO A 477 -1.59 -25.51 -1.00
N ALA A 478 -0.39 -25.12 -0.56
CA ALA A 478 -0.04 -23.72 -0.34
C ALA A 478 -0.03 -22.94 -1.67
N PRO A 479 -0.51 -21.68 -1.67
CA PRO A 479 -0.44 -20.82 -2.83
C PRO A 479 1.02 -20.47 -3.16
N TYR A 480 1.32 -20.32 -4.44
CA TYR A 480 2.62 -19.86 -4.89
C TYR A 480 2.66 -18.33 -4.92
N LEU A 481 3.55 -17.72 -4.13
CA LEU A 481 3.74 -16.28 -4.10
C LEU A 481 4.92 -15.87 -4.98
N ILE A 482 4.64 -15.24 -6.11
CA ILE A 482 5.70 -14.65 -6.96
C ILE A 482 6.05 -13.28 -6.40
N PHE A 483 7.21 -13.17 -5.79
CA PHE A 483 7.77 -11.90 -5.34
C PHE A 483 8.76 -11.33 -6.36
N GLY A 484 8.77 -10.00 -6.50
CA GLY A 484 9.74 -9.30 -7.33
C GLY A 484 9.56 -7.79 -7.27
N PRO A 485 10.64 -6.99 -7.20
CA PRO A 485 10.59 -5.53 -7.34
C PRO A 485 9.88 -5.04 -8.62
N PRO A 486 9.55 -3.74 -8.72
CA PRO A 486 9.09 -3.15 -9.98
C PRO A 486 10.08 -3.43 -11.12
N GLY A 487 9.56 -3.71 -12.33
CA GLY A 487 10.40 -3.98 -13.51
C GLY A 487 10.96 -5.40 -13.65
N THR A 488 10.87 -6.28 -12.64
CA THR A 488 11.45 -7.65 -12.71
C THR A 488 10.64 -8.67 -13.53
N GLY A 489 9.67 -8.22 -14.32
CA GLY A 489 8.95 -9.08 -15.24
C GLY A 489 7.90 -10.00 -14.63
N LYS A 490 7.43 -9.80 -13.39
CA LYS A 490 6.38 -10.60 -12.73
C LYS A 490 5.20 -10.96 -13.64
N THR A 491 4.66 -9.97 -14.36
CA THR A 491 3.54 -10.17 -15.28
C THR A 491 3.93 -11.05 -16.47
N VAL A 492 5.16 -10.92 -16.99
CA VAL A 492 5.66 -11.79 -18.08
C VAL A 492 5.79 -13.23 -17.55
N THR A 493 6.35 -13.42 -16.36
CA THR A 493 6.47 -14.71 -15.69
C THR A 493 5.11 -15.38 -15.45
N LEU A 494 4.12 -14.62 -14.99
CA LEU A 494 2.76 -15.14 -14.77
C LEU A 494 2.07 -15.54 -16.08
N VAL A 495 2.20 -14.72 -17.13
CA VAL A 495 1.67 -15.03 -18.46
C VAL A 495 2.28 -16.31 -19.00
N GLU A 496 3.60 -16.48 -18.87
CA GLU A 496 4.28 -17.71 -19.28
C GLU A 496 3.77 -18.91 -18.49
N ALA A 497 3.64 -18.80 -17.17
CA ALA A 497 3.10 -19.89 -16.35
C ALA A 497 1.69 -20.30 -16.78
N ILE A 498 0.81 -19.33 -17.10
CA ILE A 498 -0.54 -19.62 -17.61
C ILE A 498 -0.48 -20.37 -18.94
N LYS A 499 0.38 -19.94 -19.89
CA LYS A 499 0.56 -20.62 -21.17
C LYS A 499 1.09 -22.04 -21.01
N GLN A 500 2.04 -22.25 -20.09
CA GLN A 500 2.58 -23.57 -19.78
C GLN A 500 1.50 -24.48 -19.18
N VAL A 501 0.71 -23.99 -18.21
CA VAL A 501 -0.41 -24.75 -17.62
C VAL A 501 -1.43 -25.13 -18.70
N TRP A 502 -1.84 -24.18 -19.54
CA TRP A 502 -2.75 -24.41 -20.67
C TRP A 502 -2.21 -25.46 -21.66
N THR A 503 -0.90 -25.43 -21.91
CA THR A 503 -0.26 -26.37 -22.84
C THR A 503 -0.18 -27.78 -22.25
N CYS A 504 0.22 -27.90 -20.99
CA CYS A 504 0.50 -29.17 -20.32
C CYS A 504 -0.77 -29.89 -19.83
N PHE A 505 -1.80 -29.14 -19.45
CA PHE A 505 -3.03 -29.68 -18.86
C PHE A 505 -4.23 -29.26 -19.72
N LYS A 506 -4.61 -30.10 -20.68
CA LYS A 506 -5.68 -29.77 -21.65
C LYS A 506 -7.06 -29.56 -21.02
N ASP A 507 -7.29 -30.15 -19.85
CA ASP A 507 -8.52 -30.01 -19.08
C ASP A 507 -8.46 -28.88 -18.04
N ALA A 508 -7.35 -28.14 -17.96
CA ALA A 508 -7.21 -27.06 -17.00
C ALA A 508 -8.18 -25.90 -17.30
N ARG A 509 -8.81 -25.40 -16.24
CA ARG A 509 -9.60 -24.17 -16.26
C ARG A 509 -8.90 -23.13 -15.41
N ILE A 510 -8.58 -21.99 -16.01
CA ILE A 510 -7.76 -20.95 -15.42
C ILE A 510 -8.62 -19.70 -15.23
N LEU A 511 -8.74 -19.24 -13.98
CA LEU A 511 -9.32 -17.95 -13.65
C LEU A 511 -8.17 -16.97 -13.31
N ALA A 512 -7.89 -16.03 -14.19
CA ALA A 512 -6.89 -15.01 -14.01
C ALA A 512 -7.54 -13.69 -13.54
N CYS A 513 -7.24 -13.30 -12.30
CA CYS A 513 -7.80 -12.11 -11.69
C CYS A 513 -6.73 -11.02 -11.51
N ALA A 514 -7.13 -9.76 -11.69
CA ALA A 514 -6.30 -8.61 -11.35
C ALA A 514 -7.10 -7.55 -10.54
N PRO A 515 -6.43 -6.71 -9.73
CA PRO A 515 -7.11 -5.68 -8.96
C PRO A 515 -7.62 -4.52 -9.83
N SER A 516 -6.98 -4.25 -10.98
CA SER A 516 -7.37 -3.17 -11.89
C SER A 516 -7.72 -3.70 -13.29
N ASN A 517 -8.58 -2.95 -13.98
CA ASN A 517 -8.95 -3.23 -15.36
C ASN A 517 -7.73 -3.26 -16.30
N SER A 518 -6.86 -2.27 -16.21
CA SER A 518 -5.66 -2.18 -17.06
C SER A 518 -4.71 -3.37 -16.84
N ALA A 519 -4.60 -3.88 -15.61
CA ALA A 519 -3.79 -5.07 -15.34
C ALA A 519 -4.42 -6.35 -15.89
N ALA A 520 -5.75 -6.51 -15.78
CA ALA A 520 -6.47 -7.64 -16.38
C ALA A 520 -6.39 -7.61 -17.92
N ASP A 521 -6.47 -6.42 -18.51
CA ASP A 521 -6.34 -6.25 -19.96
C ASP A 521 -4.94 -6.60 -20.43
N LEU A 522 -3.89 -6.13 -19.74
CA LEU A 522 -2.51 -6.47 -20.06
C LEU A 522 -2.27 -8.00 -20.01
N LEU A 523 -2.88 -8.71 -19.06
CA LEU A 523 -2.86 -10.17 -19.03
C LEU A 523 -3.52 -10.75 -20.28
N CYS A 524 -4.72 -10.27 -20.64
CA CYS A 524 -5.44 -10.72 -21.82
C CYS A 524 -4.65 -10.49 -23.11
N GLN A 525 -4.17 -9.26 -23.35
CA GLN A 525 -3.37 -8.87 -24.51
C GLN A 525 -2.12 -9.73 -24.69
N ARG A 526 -1.47 -10.15 -23.59
CA ARG A 526 -0.28 -11.00 -23.66
C ARG A 526 -0.61 -12.47 -23.87
N LEU A 527 -1.76 -12.94 -23.43
CA LEU A 527 -2.19 -14.33 -23.60
C LEU A 527 -2.71 -14.57 -25.02
N ILE A 528 -3.50 -13.66 -25.59
CA ILE A 528 -4.08 -13.83 -26.94
C ILE A 528 -3.05 -13.81 -28.08
N LYS A 529 -1.81 -13.43 -27.81
CA LYS A 529 -0.70 -13.49 -28.79
C LYS A 529 -0.34 -14.91 -29.17
N ASP A 530 -0.42 -15.82 -28.21
CA ASP A 530 0.05 -17.21 -28.36
C ASP A 530 -1.07 -18.23 -28.12
N ILE A 531 -2.16 -17.81 -27.47
CA ILE A 531 -3.35 -18.64 -27.22
C ILE A 531 -4.50 -18.14 -28.11
N PRO A 532 -5.12 -19.01 -28.92
CA PRO A 532 -6.23 -18.62 -29.77
C PRO A 532 -7.40 -18.01 -28.97
N PRO A 533 -8.04 -16.92 -29.44
CA PRO A 533 -9.12 -16.23 -28.72
C PRO A 533 -10.29 -17.12 -28.30
N ARG A 534 -10.55 -18.23 -29.01
CA ARG A 534 -11.60 -19.20 -28.63
C ARG A 534 -11.39 -19.85 -27.25
N TYR A 535 -10.19 -19.80 -26.69
CA TYR A 535 -9.89 -20.33 -25.36
C TYR A 535 -9.85 -19.27 -24.26
N VAL A 536 -9.82 -17.98 -24.62
CA VAL A 536 -9.60 -16.87 -23.69
C VAL A 536 -10.81 -15.95 -23.71
N TYR A 537 -11.34 -15.62 -22.54
CA TYR A 537 -12.46 -14.69 -22.42
C TYR A 537 -12.23 -13.65 -21.34
N ARG A 538 -12.43 -12.38 -21.69
CA ARG A 538 -12.26 -11.22 -20.80
C ARG A 538 -13.62 -10.74 -20.30
N LEU A 539 -13.93 -11.01 -19.04
CA LEU A 539 -15.18 -10.60 -18.40
C LEU A 539 -15.04 -9.21 -17.74
N ILE A 540 -15.68 -8.20 -18.32
CA ILE A 540 -15.56 -6.79 -17.94
C ILE A 540 -16.80 -6.36 -17.13
N ALA A 541 -16.59 -5.46 -16.16
CA ALA A 541 -17.65 -4.85 -15.38
C ALA A 541 -18.48 -3.87 -16.24
N SER A 542 -19.80 -3.89 -16.09
CA SER A 542 -20.73 -3.00 -16.81
C SER A 542 -20.52 -1.50 -16.55
N SER A 543 -19.83 -1.16 -15.46
CA SER A 543 -19.48 0.20 -15.08
C SER A 543 -18.30 0.78 -15.88
N ARG A 544 -17.51 -0.06 -16.56
CA ARG A 544 -16.35 0.38 -17.33
C ARG A 544 -16.77 0.95 -18.68
N SER A 545 -16.14 2.03 -19.13
CA SER A 545 -16.34 2.53 -20.49
C SER A 545 -15.76 1.58 -21.54
N TYR A 546 -16.52 1.24 -22.59
CA TYR A 546 -16.03 0.43 -23.71
C TYR A 546 -14.94 1.13 -24.52
N ARG A 547 -14.94 2.48 -24.54
CA ARG A 547 -13.91 3.27 -25.25
C ARG A 547 -12.51 3.05 -24.67
N GLU A 548 -12.42 2.73 -23.39
CA GLU A 548 -11.16 2.44 -22.68
C GLU A 548 -10.68 1.00 -22.86
N VAL A 549 -11.46 0.14 -23.52
CA VAL A 549 -11.08 -1.24 -23.78
C VAL A 549 -10.15 -1.28 -24.99
N PRO A 550 -8.92 -1.85 -24.86
CA PRO A 550 -7.99 -1.99 -25.97
C PRO A 550 -8.58 -2.76 -27.15
N ALA A 551 -8.30 -2.31 -28.38
CA ALA A 551 -8.93 -2.83 -29.59
C ALA A 551 -8.67 -4.32 -29.84
N ASP A 552 -7.50 -4.81 -29.44
CA ASP A 552 -7.05 -6.20 -29.61
C ASP A 552 -7.80 -7.19 -28.71
N ILE A 553 -8.35 -6.76 -27.57
CA ILE A 553 -9.12 -7.64 -26.67
C ILE A 553 -10.64 -7.54 -26.83
N ARG A 554 -11.13 -6.57 -27.63
CA ARG A 554 -12.58 -6.41 -27.89
C ARG A 554 -13.24 -7.69 -28.43
N PRO A 555 -12.62 -8.45 -29.36
CA PRO A 555 -13.23 -9.67 -29.89
C PRO A 555 -13.41 -10.81 -28.88
N CYS A 556 -12.72 -10.75 -27.73
CA CYS A 556 -12.76 -11.78 -26.69
C CYS A 556 -13.34 -11.25 -25.38
N CYS A 557 -14.08 -10.14 -25.41
CA CYS A 557 -14.75 -9.59 -24.24
C CYS A 557 -16.27 -9.71 -24.32
N ASN A 558 -16.94 -9.43 -23.21
CA ASN A 558 -18.38 -9.59 -23.05
C ASN A 558 -19.20 -8.37 -23.51
N TRP A 559 -18.79 -7.73 -24.60
CA TRP A 559 -19.50 -6.61 -25.21
C TRP A 559 -20.44 -7.09 -26.31
N ASP A 560 -21.67 -6.59 -26.31
CA ASP A 560 -22.67 -6.82 -27.36
C ASP A 560 -22.79 -5.54 -28.21
N ASP A 561 -22.40 -5.64 -29.48
CA ASP A 561 -22.43 -4.52 -30.43
C ASP A 561 -23.86 -4.10 -30.81
N GLU A 562 -24.81 -5.03 -30.88
CA GLU A 562 -26.20 -4.73 -31.22
C GLU A 562 -26.86 -3.89 -30.13
N GLN A 563 -26.57 -4.24 -28.86
CA GLN A 563 -27.13 -3.56 -27.69
C GLN A 563 -26.25 -2.42 -27.17
N SER A 564 -25.02 -2.29 -27.69
CA SER A 564 -24.02 -1.34 -27.19
C SER A 564 -23.85 -1.38 -25.68
N CYS A 565 -23.80 -2.59 -25.10
CA CYS A 565 -23.65 -2.80 -23.66
C CYS A 565 -22.89 -4.09 -23.33
N TYR A 566 -22.47 -4.22 -22.06
CA TYR A 566 -21.87 -5.46 -21.59
C TYR A 566 -22.95 -6.48 -21.23
N VAL A 567 -22.85 -7.66 -21.83
CA VAL A 567 -23.67 -8.83 -21.52
C VAL A 567 -22.89 -9.77 -20.61
N TYR A 568 -23.59 -10.57 -19.82
CA TYR A 568 -22.97 -11.55 -18.94
C TYR A 568 -23.46 -12.93 -19.38
N PRO A 569 -22.63 -13.71 -20.10
CA PRO A 569 -23.04 -15.00 -20.65
C PRO A 569 -23.37 -16.01 -19.57
N SER A 570 -24.14 -17.04 -19.94
CA SER A 570 -24.46 -18.17 -19.07
C SER A 570 -23.20 -18.90 -18.58
N LYS A 571 -23.34 -19.65 -17.47
CA LYS A 571 -22.27 -20.52 -16.95
C LYS A 571 -21.81 -21.56 -17.98
N GLU A 572 -22.73 -22.03 -18.82
CA GLU A 572 -22.44 -22.99 -19.89
C GLU A 572 -21.57 -22.37 -20.99
N ASP A 573 -21.88 -21.15 -21.41
CA ASP A 573 -21.09 -20.43 -22.42
C ASP A 573 -19.70 -20.08 -21.88
N LEU A 574 -19.61 -19.59 -20.63
CA LEU A 574 -18.33 -19.35 -19.97
C LEU A 574 -17.51 -20.64 -19.84
N GLY A 575 -18.19 -21.79 -19.65
CA GLY A 575 -17.58 -23.12 -19.60
C GLY A 575 -16.93 -23.58 -20.92
N ARG A 576 -17.17 -22.91 -22.05
CA ARG A 576 -16.49 -23.19 -23.32
C ARG A 576 -15.05 -22.68 -23.35
N TYR A 577 -14.74 -21.66 -22.55
CA TYR A 577 -13.40 -21.06 -22.48
C TYR A 577 -12.54 -21.74 -21.42
N GLN A 578 -11.25 -21.92 -21.72
CA GLN A 578 -10.30 -22.50 -20.76
C GLN A 578 -9.71 -21.45 -19.83
N ILE A 579 -9.63 -20.20 -20.28
CA ILE A 579 -9.03 -19.09 -19.53
C ILE A 579 -10.04 -17.95 -19.44
N LEU A 580 -10.48 -17.65 -18.22
CA LEU A 580 -11.30 -16.49 -17.92
C LEU A 580 -10.45 -15.41 -17.26
N ILE A 581 -10.54 -14.18 -17.75
CA ILE A 581 -9.75 -13.04 -17.27
C ILE A 581 -10.69 -11.95 -16.78
N THR A 582 -10.54 -11.54 -15.54
CA THR A 582 -11.50 -10.61 -14.90
C THR A 582 -10.86 -9.78 -13.79
N THR A 583 -11.59 -8.79 -13.28
CA THR A 583 -11.17 -8.08 -12.06
C THR A 583 -11.65 -8.81 -10.82
N LEU A 584 -10.99 -8.62 -9.68
CA LEU A 584 -11.36 -9.32 -8.42
C LEU A 584 -12.84 -9.12 -8.03
N VAL A 585 -13.38 -7.92 -8.19
CA VAL A 585 -14.78 -7.63 -7.88
C VAL A 585 -15.73 -8.35 -8.85
N THR A 586 -15.38 -8.38 -10.13
CA THR A 586 -16.20 -9.05 -11.16
C THR A 586 -16.11 -10.58 -11.06
N ALA A 587 -14.97 -11.12 -10.63
CA ALA A 587 -14.78 -12.54 -10.33
C ALA A 587 -15.67 -13.03 -9.19
N GLY A 588 -15.98 -12.13 -8.25
CA GLY A 588 -16.83 -12.42 -7.12
C GLY A 588 -18.32 -12.27 -7.43
N ARG A 589 -18.75 -12.17 -8.69
CA ARG A 589 -20.16 -12.35 -9.08
C ARG A 589 -20.49 -13.84 -9.04
#